data_AF-A0A8C5MGT0-F1
#
_entry.id   AF-A0A8C5MGT0-F1
#
_cell.length_a   1.000
_cell.length_b   1.000
_cell.length_c   1.000
_cell.angle_alpha   90.00
_cell.angle_beta   90.00
_cell.angle_gamma   90.00
#
_symmetry.space_group_name_H-M   'P 1'
#
loop_
_entity.id
_entity.type
_entity.pdbx_description
1 polymer ?
#
loop_
_entity_poly.entity_id
_entity_poly.type
_entity_poly.pdbx_seq_one_letter_code
_entity_poly.pdbx_strand_id
1 'polypeptide(L)'
;MGGTVPGNGEKQVLGSIWRQESDCRQSLLQNLITPLKNMHQSTWIPARGIINHVGVQWMSRLLIYTFICNRFMTAAQKIKVDPPSSLQIDDTGYLGTLVIHWKPPATIDLYSQCKVQYELHFPDTGDNLWRAIRTRQLEHRASFNLNKDITVKIRTYLRGACVNDTAEWSEWIEATYSDPLKGSPDSQIEDFQCVYHAWEILNCSWKYIPAVNYEFQYWYEGLAEKKSCDTYRTSDGMQVGCDFERNELGRHIEFFVHVTGTLALNPIRSSYFILNLQDIVKPAAPEEVAISVSTTDEMILEWQTPKGRVPIQCLIYEIESKDDYGVWKITKERESRVSIIKSNSSHIFCTRVRAKVNMICANNGFWSEWSPQTCWKEPPTKYSSVLLYCVIGSLILVMFLCAIAVLVVIKTKRHWSKKLQNQAKVLVYEMEAANMLH
;
A
#
# COMPACT_ATOMS: atom_id res chain seq x y z
N MET A 1 15.74 1.14 59.47
CA MET A 1 14.45 1.44 60.13
C MET A 1 13.35 1.31 59.09
N GLY A 2 12.27 0.58 59.41
CA GLY A 2 11.04 0.52 58.61
C GLY A 2 10.95 -0.57 57.55
N GLY A 3 10.98 -1.85 57.95
CA GLY A 3 10.55 -2.97 57.10
C GLY A 3 9.16 -3.43 57.51
N THR A 4 8.19 -3.34 56.61
CA THR A 4 6.85 -3.92 56.76
C THR A 4 6.79 -5.27 56.04
N VAL A 5 6.65 -6.33 56.82
CA VAL A 5 6.39 -7.71 56.39
C VAL A 5 4.88 -7.88 56.20
N PRO A 6 4.37 -8.40 55.07
CA PRO A 6 2.99 -8.85 54.98
C PRO A 6 2.84 -10.32 55.37
N GLY A 7 1.97 -10.54 56.36
CA GLY A 7 0.84 -11.48 56.22
C GLY A 7 1.11 -12.97 56.36
N ASN A 8 1.28 -13.43 57.59
CA ASN A 8 1.25 -14.85 58.00
C ASN A 8 -0.17 -15.50 57.92
N GLY A 9 -1.09 -14.92 57.14
CA GLY A 9 -2.52 -15.27 57.13
C GLY A 9 -2.92 -16.34 56.08
N GLU A 10 -2.27 -16.37 54.91
CA GLU A 10 -2.66 -17.31 53.84
C GLU A 10 -2.15 -18.74 54.05
N LYS A 11 -1.00 -18.90 54.71
CA LYS A 11 -0.48 -20.23 55.08
C LYS A 11 -1.31 -20.90 56.19
N GLN A 12 -1.97 -20.12 57.04
CA GLN A 12 -2.86 -20.66 58.07
C GLN A 12 -4.19 -21.18 57.50
N VAL A 13 -4.71 -20.55 56.44
CA VAL A 13 -5.98 -20.95 55.78
C VAL A 13 -5.80 -22.22 54.94
N LEU A 14 -4.67 -22.35 54.22
CA LEU A 14 -4.36 -23.59 53.49
C LEU A 14 -4.08 -24.75 54.46
N GLY A 15 -3.36 -24.51 55.56
CA GLY A 15 -3.10 -25.53 56.59
C GLY A 15 -4.33 -26.02 57.36
N SER A 16 -5.35 -25.16 57.54
CA SER A 16 -6.61 -25.55 58.21
C SER A 16 -7.51 -26.40 57.30
N ILE A 17 -7.47 -26.17 55.99
CA ILE A 17 -8.29 -26.92 55.01
C ILE A 17 -7.77 -28.36 54.84
N TRP A 18 -6.44 -28.56 54.81
CA TRP A 18 -5.85 -29.91 54.76
C TRP A 18 -6.11 -30.73 56.05
N ARG A 19 -6.16 -30.10 57.23
CA ARG A 19 -6.55 -30.78 58.49
C ARG A 19 -8.03 -31.21 58.50
N GLN A 20 -8.91 -30.39 57.93
CA GLN A 20 -10.34 -30.70 57.83
C GLN A 20 -10.64 -31.81 56.81
N GLU A 21 -9.84 -31.90 55.74
CA GLU A 21 -9.96 -32.97 54.74
C GLU A 21 -9.49 -34.34 55.27
N SER A 22 -8.47 -34.37 56.13
CA SER A 22 -8.04 -35.58 56.85
C SER A 22 -9.06 -36.05 57.91
N ASP A 23 -9.68 -35.11 58.64
CA ASP A 23 -10.71 -35.43 59.64
C ASP A 23 -11.99 -35.97 58.99
N CYS A 24 -12.33 -35.50 57.79
CA CYS A 24 -13.48 -36.00 57.03
C CYS A 24 -13.23 -37.42 56.48
N ARG A 25 -12.02 -37.72 55.98
CA ARG A 25 -11.63 -39.08 55.56
C ARG A 25 -11.58 -40.08 56.72
N GLN A 26 -11.06 -39.68 57.90
CA GLN A 26 -11.05 -40.54 59.08
C GLN A 26 -12.45 -40.80 59.64
N SER A 27 -13.33 -39.78 59.65
CA SER A 27 -14.73 -39.93 60.09
C SER A 27 -15.56 -40.84 59.15
N LEU A 28 -15.30 -40.81 57.84
CA LEU A 28 -15.91 -41.74 56.87
C LEU A 28 -15.45 -43.19 57.08
N LEU A 29 -14.17 -43.43 57.38
CA LEU A 29 -13.64 -44.78 57.63
C LEU A 29 -14.16 -45.39 58.96
N GLN A 30 -14.31 -44.59 60.02
CA GLN A 30 -14.77 -45.05 61.33
C GLN A 30 -16.28 -45.38 61.37
N ASN A 31 -17.10 -44.69 60.57
CA ASN A 31 -18.56 -44.79 60.63
C ASN A 31 -19.20 -45.70 59.56
N LEU A 32 -18.47 -46.12 58.52
CA LEU A 32 -18.99 -47.02 57.47
C LEU A 32 -18.59 -48.50 57.64
N ILE A 33 -17.46 -48.80 58.28
CA ILE A 33 -16.92 -50.19 58.31
C ILE A 33 -17.30 -50.95 59.58
N THR A 34 -17.57 -50.26 60.69
CA THR A 34 -17.79 -50.89 62.01
C THR A 34 -19.18 -51.54 62.23
N PRO A 35 -20.31 -51.12 61.60
CA PRO A 35 -21.60 -51.76 61.84
C PRO A 35 -21.88 -53.00 60.97
N LEU A 36 -21.14 -53.21 59.87
CA LEU A 36 -21.37 -54.33 58.94
C LEU A 36 -20.97 -55.71 59.49
N LYS A 37 -20.36 -55.77 60.69
CA LYS A 37 -19.97 -57.05 61.33
C LYS A 37 -21.00 -57.64 62.30
N ASN A 38 -22.06 -56.91 62.66
CA ASN A 38 -23.01 -57.34 63.71
C ASN A 38 -24.43 -57.66 63.23
N MET A 39 -24.72 -57.67 61.93
CA MET A 39 -26.03 -58.06 61.37
C MET A 39 -25.98 -59.47 60.75
N HIS A 40 -25.62 -60.48 61.56
CA HIS A 40 -25.78 -61.87 61.14
C HIS A 40 -26.26 -62.78 62.28
N GLN A 41 -27.27 -62.34 63.04
CA GLN A 41 -28.03 -63.22 63.93
C GLN A 41 -29.32 -62.54 64.39
N SER A 42 -30.45 -62.86 63.76
CA SER A 42 -31.72 -63.19 64.43
C SER A 42 -32.86 -63.21 63.43
N THR A 43 -33.54 -64.35 63.40
CA THR A 43 -34.67 -64.73 62.54
C THR A 43 -36.00 -64.07 62.93
N TRP A 44 -36.77 -63.76 61.88
CA TRP A 44 -38.21 -63.51 61.73
C TRP A 44 -39.20 -64.05 62.78
N ILE A 45 -40.16 -63.20 63.21
CA ILE A 45 -41.62 -63.47 63.31
C ILE A 45 -42.39 -62.14 63.03
N PRO A 46 -43.56 -62.14 62.31
CA PRO A 46 -44.12 -60.94 61.69
C PRO A 46 -45.31 -60.33 62.46
N ALA A 47 -45.44 -59.00 62.42
CA ALA A 47 -46.71 -58.32 62.63
C ALA A 47 -46.80 -57.03 61.80
N ARG A 48 -47.99 -56.81 61.24
CA ARG A 48 -48.38 -55.78 60.27
C ARG A 48 -48.03 -54.34 60.68
N GLY A 49 -47.44 -53.62 59.72
CA GLY A 49 -47.91 -52.30 59.30
C GLY A 49 -47.60 -51.11 60.20
N ILE A 50 -46.39 -50.56 60.11
CA ILE A 50 -46.12 -49.14 60.32
C ILE A 50 -45.04 -48.73 59.32
N ILE A 51 -45.33 -47.77 58.44
CA ILE A 51 -44.35 -47.14 57.56
C ILE A 51 -43.25 -46.56 58.47
N ASN A 52 -42.05 -47.11 58.34
CA ASN A 52 -40.92 -46.84 59.21
C ASN A 52 -40.47 -45.37 59.04
N HIS A 53 -41.06 -44.46 59.81
CA HIS A 53 -40.77 -43.01 59.81
C HIS A 53 -39.28 -42.71 59.98
N VAL A 54 -38.56 -43.61 60.65
CA VAL A 54 -37.10 -43.53 60.85
C VAL A 54 -36.36 -43.74 59.52
N GLY A 55 -36.73 -44.75 58.72
CA GLY A 55 -36.08 -45.03 57.43
C GLY A 55 -36.23 -43.91 56.40
N VAL A 56 -37.39 -43.24 56.38
CA VAL A 56 -37.65 -42.10 55.48
C VAL A 56 -36.82 -40.87 55.87
N GLN A 57 -36.60 -40.64 57.17
CA GLN A 57 -35.73 -39.55 57.65
C GLN A 57 -34.24 -39.80 57.39
N TRP A 58 -33.78 -41.06 57.45
CA TRP A 58 -32.40 -41.41 57.07
C TRP A 58 -32.17 -41.24 55.57
N MET A 59 -33.12 -41.68 54.74
CA MET A 59 -33.05 -41.52 53.28
C MET A 59 -33.07 -40.05 52.86
N SER A 60 -33.89 -39.20 53.50
CA SER A 60 -33.93 -37.77 53.19
C SER A 60 -32.65 -37.05 53.61
N ARG A 61 -32.05 -37.40 54.76
CA ARG A 61 -30.74 -36.86 55.18
C ARG A 61 -29.62 -37.30 54.25
N LEU A 62 -29.62 -38.55 53.79
CA LEU A 62 -28.63 -39.05 52.84
C LEU A 62 -28.78 -38.39 51.46
N LEU A 63 -30.01 -38.17 51.00
CA LEU A 63 -30.31 -37.43 49.77
C LEU A 63 -29.87 -35.97 49.88
N ILE A 64 -30.12 -35.30 51.01
CA ILE A 64 -29.67 -33.93 51.23
C ILE A 64 -28.14 -33.86 51.30
N TYR A 65 -27.48 -34.80 52.00
CA TYR A 65 -26.01 -34.85 52.07
C TYR A 65 -25.38 -35.13 50.71
N THR A 66 -25.96 -36.03 49.92
CA THR A 66 -25.48 -36.31 48.55
C THR A 66 -25.78 -35.13 47.62
N PHE A 67 -26.90 -34.44 47.75
CA PHE A 67 -27.18 -33.23 46.97
C PHE A 67 -26.23 -32.08 47.33
N ILE A 68 -25.92 -31.90 48.62
CA ILE A 68 -24.95 -30.91 49.10
C ILE A 68 -23.53 -31.30 48.66
N CYS A 69 -23.13 -32.57 48.79
CA CYS A 69 -21.82 -33.04 48.29
C CYS A 69 -21.71 -32.91 46.76
N ASN A 70 -22.77 -33.20 45.99
CA ASN A 70 -22.77 -33.00 44.54
C ASN A 70 -22.69 -31.51 44.16
N ARG A 71 -23.40 -30.63 44.87
CA ARG A 71 -23.31 -29.18 44.69
C ARG A 71 -21.93 -28.63 45.06
N PHE A 72 -21.29 -29.14 46.11
CA PHE A 72 -19.94 -28.74 46.52
C PHE A 72 -18.85 -29.32 45.62
N MET A 73 -19.02 -30.54 45.09
CA MET A 73 -18.06 -31.14 44.13
C MET A 73 -18.16 -30.58 42.71
N THR A 74 -19.27 -29.94 42.32
CA THR A 74 -19.46 -29.40 40.95
C THR A 74 -19.06 -27.93 40.78
N ALA A 75 -18.56 -27.27 41.83
CA ALA A 75 -17.88 -25.99 41.67
C ALA A 75 -16.47 -26.24 41.10
N ALA A 76 -16.38 -26.54 39.81
CA ALA A 76 -15.12 -26.49 39.08
C ALA A 76 -14.59 -25.05 39.21
N GLN A 77 -13.60 -24.85 40.07
CA GLN A 77 -13.02 -23.54 40.31
C GLN A 77 -12.38 -23.06 39.01
N LYS A 78 -12.99 -22.05 38.39
CA LYS A 78 -12.49 -21.47 37.14
C LYS A 78 -11.09 -20.93 37.42
N ILE A 79 -10.09 -21.44 36.71
CA ILE A 79 -8.70 -21.01 36.87
C ILE A 79 -8.59 -19.57 36.41
N LYS A 80 -8.29 -18.69 37.37
CA LYS A 80 -8.00 -17.29 37.10
C LYS A 80 -6.51 -17.17 36.80
N VAL A 81 -6.19 -16.56 35.66
CA VAL A 81 -4.83 -16.35 35.19
C VAL A 81 -4.40 -14.93 35.53
N ASP A 82 -3.21 -14.79 36.09
CA ASP A 82 -2.66 -13.47 36.39
C ASP A 82 -2.06 -12.79 35.15
N PRO A 83 -2.14 -11.45 35.07
CA PRO A 83 -1.52 -10.70 33.99
C PRO A 83 0.01 -10.73 34.09
N PRO A 84 0.72 -10.40 32.99
CA PRO A 84 2.16 -10.20 33.02
C PRO A 84 2.55 -9.11 34.03
N SER A 85 3.79 -9.12 34.49
CA SER A 85 4.32 -8.12 35.42
C SER A 85 5.34 -7.21 34.73
N SER A 86 5.61 -6.02 35.29
CA SER A 86 6.66 -5.11 34.82
C SER A 86 6.60 -4.79 33.32
N LEU A 87 5.42 -4.46 32.79
CA LEU A 87 5.29 -3.97 31.41
C LEU A 87 5.98 -2.60 31.29
N GLN A 88 6.93 -2.49 30.37
CA GLN A 88 7.72 -1.30 30.11
C GLN A 88 7.92 -1.12 28.60
N ILE A 89 8.14 0.14 28.21
CA ILE A 89 8.38 0.56 26.82
C ILE A 89 9.65 1.39 26.82
N ASP A 90 10.68 0.86 26.16
CA ASP A 90 11.99 1.49 26.08
C ASP A 90 12.23 2.05 24.67
N ASP A 91 12.71 3.29 24.60
CA ASP A 91 13.18 3.89 23.36
C ASP A 91 14.60 3.45 23.05
N THR A 92 14.81 2.97 21.83
CA THR A 92 16.11 2.51 21.36
C THR A 92 16.96 3.63 20.77
N GLY A 93 16.41 4.84 20.62
CA GLY A 93 17.08 5.98 20.00
C GLY A 93 17.03 5.98 18.47
N TYR A 94 16.35 4.99 17.87
CA TYR A 94 16.18 4.84 16.42
C TYR A 94 14.86 5.46 15.94
N LEU A 95 14.58 6.68 16.41
CA LEU A 95 13.58 7.62 15.87
C LEU A 95 12.15 7.06 15.74
N GLY A 96 11.74 6.16 16.64
CA GLY A 96 10.40 5.55 16.63
C GLY A 96 10.38 4.04 16.79
N THR A 97 11.54 3.38 16.75
CA THR A 97 11.62 1.95 17.09
C THR A 97 11.64 1.78 18.61
N LEU A 98 10.58 1.22 19.19
CA LEU A 98 10.46 0.98 20.62
C LEU A 98 10.52 -0.53 20.93
N VAL A 99 11.02 -0.86 22.12
CA VAL A 99 11.01 -2.23 22.66
C VAL A 99 10.00 -2.29 23.79
N ILE A 100 8.97 -3.10 23.61
CA ILE A 100 7.96 -3.39 24.62
C ILE A 100 8.37 -4.69 25.30
N HIS A 101 8.59 -4.66 26.60
CA HIS A 101 9.00 -5.86 27.34
C HIS A 101 8.22 -6.02 28.64
N TRP A 102 8.08 -7.27 29.07
CA TRP A 102 7.32 -7.64 30.25
C TRP A 102 7.94 -8.88 30.90
N LYS A 103 7.56 -9.13 32.14
CA LYS A 103 7.91 -10.34 32.89
C LYS A 103 6.72 -11.28 32.99
N PRO A 104 6.96 -12.58 33.14
CA PRO A 104 5.89 -13.52 33.41
C PRO A 104 5.09 -13.16 34.68
N PRO A 105 3.85 -13.66 34.80
CA PRO A 105 3.12 -13.60 36.06
C PRO A 105 3.86 -14.37 37.16
N ALA A 106 3.80 -13.91 38.41
CA ALA A 106 4.46 -14.58 39.54
C ALA A 106 3.93 -16.01 39.78
N THR A 107 2.72 -16.29 39.31
CA THR A 107 2.03 -17.58 39.39
C THR A 107 2.33 -18.51 38.20
N ILE A 108 3.30 -18.19 37.34
CA ILE A 108 3.55 -18.95 36.10
C ILE A 108 3.85 -20.44 36.37
N ASP A 109 4.52 -20.76 37.47
CA ASP A 109 4.87 -22.14 37.83
C ASP A 109 3.63 -23.02 38.09
N LEU A 110 2.50 -22.42 38.48
CA LEU A 110 1.22 -23.10 38.66
C LEU A 110 0.63 -23.60 37.33
N TYR A 111 1.11 -23.07 36.19
CA TYR A 111 0.60 -23.36 34.85
C TYR A 111 1.60 -24.15 33.99
N SER A 112 2.54 -24.86 34.60
CA SER A 112 3.57 -25.66 33.90
C SER A 112 3.01 -26.68 32.89
N GLN A 113 1.77 -27.12 33.06
CA GLN A 113 1.07 -28.04 32.14
C GLN A 113 0.36 -27.33 30.96
N CYS A 114 0.46 -26.00 30.88
CA CYS A 114 -0.16 -25.19 29.84
C CYS A 114 0.86 -24.50 28.94
N LYS A 115 0.42 -24.20 27.72
CA LYS A 115 1.13 -23.31 26.83
C LYS A 115 0.77 -21.87 27.21
N VAL A 116 1.67 -21.20 27.93
CA VAL A 116 1.57 -19.77 28.22
C VAL A 116 1.97 -18.96 26.99
N GLN A 117 1.13 -18.01 26.59
CA GLN A 117 1.44 -16.98 25.61
C GLN A 117 0.94 -15.63 26.11
N TYR A 118 1.30 -14.58 25.38
CA TYR A 118 0.91 -13.22 25.66
C TYR A 118 0.22 -12.64 24.45
N GLU A 119 -0.93 -12.02 24.68
CA GLU A 119 -1.66 -11.26 23.67
C GLU A 119 -1.34 -9.78 23.87
N LEU A 120 -0.59 -9.21 22.95
CA LEU A 120 -0.15 -7.81 22.96
C LEU A 120 -0.92 -7.04 21.89
N HIS A 121 -1.51 -5.92 22.29
CA HIS A 121 -2.19 -4.96 21.42
C HIS A 121 -1.46 -3.63 21.46
N PHE A 122 -1.18 -3.06 20.29
CA PHE A 122 -0.49 -1.78 20.13
C PHE A 122 -1.01 -1.02 18.89
N PRO A 123 -0.90 0.31 18.83
CA PRO A 123 -1.36 1.10 17.70
C PRO A 123 -0.55 0.79 16.43
N ASP A 124 -1.22 0.79 15.28
CA ASP A 124 -0.56 0.71 13.97
C ASP A 124 0.09 2.07 13.61
N THR A 125 1.17 2.03 12.82
CA THR A 125 1.95 3.18 12.35
C THR A 125 1.18 4.16 11.45
N GLY A 126 0.07 3.74 10.83
CA GLY A 126 -0.62 4.50 9.79
C GLY A 126 -2.11 4.80 10.02
N ASP A 127 -2.77 4.14 10.98
CA ASP A 127 -4.21 4.21 11.19
C ASP A 127 -4.55 4.18 12.69
N ASN A 128 -5.76 4.63 13.09
CA ASN A 128 -6.31 4.42 14.44
C ASN A 128 -6.69 2.94 14.71
N LEU A 129 -6.06 2.01 13.99
CA LEU A 129 -6.27 0.57 14.09
C LEU A 129 -5.25 -0.02 15.07
N TRP A 130 -5.70 -1.02 15.82
CA TRP A 130 -4.85 -1.77 16.74
C TRP A 130 -4.29 -3.00 16.03
N ARG A 131 -2.98 -3.22 16.13
CA ARG A 131 -2.36 -4.51 15.81
C ARG A 131 -2.40 -5.40 17.04
N ALA A 132 -2.68 -6.68 16.83
CA ALA A 132 -2.70 -7.69 17.87
C ALA A 132 -1.80 -8.86 17.49
N ILE A 133 -0.89 -9.22 18.39
CA ILE A 133 -0.03 -10.39 18.23
C ILE A 133 -0.20 -11.35 19.39
N ARG A 134 0.09 -12.64 19.16
CA ARG A 134 0.25 -13.63 20.21
C ARG A 134 1.65 -14.19 20.17
N THR A 135 2.39 -14.06 21.26
CA THR A 135 3.79 -14.47 21.34
C THR A 135 4.09 -15.23 22.63
N ARG A 136 5.13 -16.05 22.61
CA ARG A 136 5.72 -16.62 23.84
C ARG A 136 6.92 -15.82 24.34
N GLN A 137 7.41 -14.91 23.52
CA GLN A 137 8.52 -14.02 23.89
C GLN A 137 8.07 -13.07 24.99
N LEU A 138 9.06 -12.52 25.69
CA LEU A 138 8.87 -11.53 26.77
C LEU A 138 9.18 -10.10 26.32
N GLU A 139 9.47 -9.94 25.03
CA GLU A 139 9.74 -8.68 24.39
C GLU A 139 9.16 -8.67 22.97
N HIS A 140 8.83 -7.48 22.49
CA HIS A 140 8.42 -7.22 21.13
C HIS A 140 8.94 -5.85 20.68
N ARG A 141 9.51 -5.80 19.47
CA ARG A 141 9.96 -4.56 18.84
C ARG A 141 8.91 -4.11 17.83
N ALA A 142 8.53 -2.84 17.90
CA ALA A 142 7.59 -2.23 16.96
C ALA A 142 7.94 -0.76 16.69
N SER A 143 7.50 -0.30 15.53
CA SER A 143 7.71 1.05 15.00
C SER A 143 6.52 1.95 15.39
N PHE A 144 6.78 3.17 15.84
CA PHE A 144 5.74 4.12 16.27
C PHE A 144 6.07 5.56 15.89
N ASN A 145 5.03 6.31 15.52
CA ASN A 145 5.18 7.74 15.31
C ASN A 145 5.17 8.48 16.66
N LEU A 146 6.32 9.02 17.06
CA LEU A 146 6.53 9.65 18.38
C LEU A 146 5.91 11.06 18.51
N ASN A 147 5.13 11.54 17.53
CA ASN A 147 4.42 12.82 17.65
C ASN A 147 3.28 12.78 18.70
N LYS A 148 2.85 11.59 19.12
CA LYS A 148 1.74 11.36 20.06
C LYS A 148 2.11 10.29 21.07
N ASP A 149 1.34 10.25 22.15
CA ASP A 149 1.46 9.21 23.18
C ASP A 149 1.14 7.82 22.61
N ILE A 150 1.93 6.83 23.01
CA ILE A 150 1.83 5.45 22.55
C ILE A 150 1.39 4.59 23.72
N THR A 151 0.16 4.10 23.67
CA THR A 151 -0.39 3.19 24.69
C THR A 151 -0.44 1.78 24.15
N VAL A 152 0.11 0.84 24.90
CA VAL A 152 0.08 -0.60 24.61
C VAL A 152 -0.65 -1.33 25.73
N LYS A 153 -1.30 -2.44 25.40
CA LYS A 153 -1.95 -3.31 26.39
C LYS A 153 -1.59 -4.76 26.16
N ILE A 154 -1.38 -5.49 27.24
CA ILE A 154 -1.02 -6.90 27.20
C ILE A 154 -1.78 -7.72 28.23
N ARG A 155 -2.03 -8.97 27.91
CA ARG A 155 -2.61 -9.96 28.83
C ARG A 155 -2.01 -11.35 28.60
N THR A 156 -2.07 -12.17 29.64
CA THR A 156 -1.68 -13.58 29.57
C THR A 156 -2.79 -14.37 28.90
N TYR A 157 -2.40 -15.28 28.01
CA TYR A 157 -3.26 -16.23 27.33
C TYR A 157 -2.81 -17.65 27.66
N LEU A 158 -3.70 -18.44 28.26
CA LEU A 158 -3.48 -19.86 28.53
C LEU A 158 -4.33 -20.74 27.64
N ARG A 159 -3.71 -21.81 27.15
CA ARG A 159 -4.40 -22.92 26.50
C ARG A 159 -3.68 -24.23 26.82
N GLY A 160 -4.46 -25.28 27.08
CA GLY A 160 -3.96 -26.64 27.30
C GLY A 160 -4.58 -27.32 28.51
N ALA A 161 -3.95 -28.40 28.96
CA ALA A 161 -4.47 -29.29 29.99
C ALA A 161 -4.79 -28.58 31.32
N CYS A 162 -4.00 -27.56 31.70
CA CYS A 162 -4.27 -26.83 32.95
C CYS A 162 -5.63 -26.10 32.93
N VAL A 163 -6.18 -25.75 31.76
CA VAL A 163 -7.51 -25.12 31.62
C VAL A 163 -8.52 -26.07 30.96
N ASN A 164 -8.35 -27.39 31.11
CA ASN A 164 -9.21 -28.39 30.46
C ASN A 164 -9.36 -28.16 28.94
N ASP A 165 -8.27 -27.76 28.29
CA ASP A 165 -8.18 -27.44 26.85
C ASP A 165 -9.10 -26.30 26.37
N THR A 166 -9.68 -25.53 27.28
CA THR A 166 -10.33 -24.26 26.96
C THR A 166 -9.29 -23.15 26.78
N ALA A 167 -9.76 -21.94 26.49
CA ALA A 167 -8.92 -20.76 26.43
C ALA A 167 -9.30 -19.83 27.59
N GLU A 168 -8.31 -19.39 28.35
CA GLU A 168 -8.48 -18.42 29.43
C GLU A 168 -7.50 -17.26 29.28
N TRP A 169 -7.94 -16.09 29.73
CA TRP A 169 -7.19 -14.85 29.64
C TRP A 169 -7.11 -14.20 31.01
N SER A 170 -6.01 -13.48 31.24
CA SER A 170 -5.95 -12.54 32.35
C SER A 170 -6.68 -11.24 32.02
N GLU A 171 -6.80 -10.38 33.03
CA GLU A 171 -7.08 -8.95 32.84
C GLU A 171 -5.98 -8.29 31.99
N TRP A 172 -6.31 -7.15 31.40
CA TRP A 172 -5.35 -6.31 30.69
C TRP A 172 -4.51 -5.51 31.67
N ILE A 173 -3.25 -5.31 31.30
CA ILE A 173 -2.42 -4.25 31.85
C ILE A 173 -1.94 -3.36 30.72
N GLU A 174 -1.72 -2.08 31.01
CA GLU A 174 -1.38 -1.06 30.02
C GLU A 174 -0.12 -0.31 30.42
N ALA A 175 0.60 0.19 29.42
CA ALA A 175 1.70 1.12 29.59
C ALA A 175 1.63 2.17 28.48
N THR A 176 2.03 3.40 28.82
CA THR A 176 2.06 4.52 27.88
C THR A 176 3.46 5.10 27.83
N TYR A 177 3.95 5.35 26.62
CA TYR A 177 5.20 6.05 26.34
C TYR A 177 4.91 7.40 25.67
N SER A 178 5.63 8.43 26.10
CA SER A 178 5.54 9.78 25.56
C SER A 178 6.93 10.37 25.42
N ASP A 179 7.30 10.79 24.20
CA ASP A 179 8.54 11.52 23.96
C ASP A 179 8.43 12.94 24.56
N PRO A 180 9.45 13.47 25.27
CA PRO A 180 9.42 14.82 25.82
C PRO A 180 9.60 15.88 24.72
N LEU A 181 8.56 16.07 23.93
CA LEU A 181 8.52 16.99 22.80
C LEU A 181 8.66 18.45 23.29
N LYS A 182 9.79 19.08 22.94
CA LYS A 182 10.07 20.50 23.22
C LYS A 182 9.39 21.43 22.20
N GLY A 183 9.24 22.71 22.52
CA GLY A 183 8.65 23.72 21.63
C GLY A 183 7.13 23.80 21.66
N SER A 184 6.57 24.92 21.21
CA SER A 184 5.11 25.13 21.15
C SER A 184 4.49 24.28 20.03
N PRO A 185 3.29 23.70 20.20
CA PRO A 185 2.64 22.91 19.15
C PRO A 185 2.55 23.62 17.79
N ASP A 186 2.29 24.93 17.78
CA ASP A 186 2.15 25.74 16.56
C ASP A 186 3.48 25.95 15.79
N SER A 187 4.61 25.57 16.39
CA SER A 187 5.93 25.65 15.74
C SER A 187 6.32 24.35 15.01
N GLN A 188 5.43 23.35 15.00
CA GLN A 188 5.67 22.10 14.28
C GLN A 188 5.78 22.33 12.78
N ILE A 189 6.67 21.59 12.11
CA ILE A 189 6.80 21.75 10.66
C ILE A 189 5.55 21.26 9.94
N GLU A 190 5.19 21.95 8.87
CA GLU A 190 4.04 21.65 8.02
C GLU A 190 4.52 21.18 6.63
N ASP A 191 3.59 20.57 5.88
CA ASP A 191 3.79 20.12 4.49
C ASP A 191 5.04 19.26 4.28
N PHE A 192 5.38 18.43 5.28
CA PHE A 192 6.47 17.49 5.17
C PHE A 192 6.14 16.39 4.15
N GLN A 193 7.00 16.23 3.15
CA GLN A 193 6.87 15.20 2.12
C GLN A 193 8.24 14.70 1.72
N CYS A 194 8.36 13.40 1.44
CA CYS A 194 9.49 12.84 0.75
C CYS A 194 9.07 12.16 -0.55
N VAL A 195 9.95 12.22 -1.54
CA VAL A 195 9.78 11.59 -2.86
C VAL A 195 11.06 10.84 -3.20
N TYR A 196 10.92 9.55 -3.53
CA TYR A 196 12.03 8.72 -3.97
C TYR A 196 12.07 8.68 -5.51
N HIS A 197 12.81 9.62 -6.09
CA HIS A 197 12.89 9.81 -7.54
C HIS A 197 13.65 8.66 -8.20
N ALA A 198 13.01 8.05 -9.19
CA ALA A 198 13.55 6.97 -10.03
C ALA A 198 14.14 5.77 -9.27
N TRP A 199 13.79 5.62 -7.98
CA TRP A 199 14.43 4.69 -7.03
C TRP A 199 15.94 4.93 -6.83
N GLU A 200 16.39 6.17 -6.97
CA GLU A 200 17.80 6.55 -6.89
C GLU A 200 18.06 7.69 -5.92
N ILE A 201 17.25 8.74 -5.97
CA ILE A 201 17.46 9.95 -5.17
C ILE A 201 16.25 10.18 -4.28
N LEU A 202 16.46 10.14 -2.96
CA LEU A 202 15.44 10.51 -2.00
C LEU A 202 15.55 12.00 -1.74
N ASN A 203 14.42 12.70 -1.79
CA ASN A 203 14.33 14.13 -1.51
C ASN A 203 13.18 14.35 -0.53
N CYS A 204 13.48 14.97 0.60
CA CYS A 204 12.49 15.38 1.58
C CYS A 204 12.39 16.90 1.59
N SER A 205 11.19 17.42 1.75
CA SER A 205 10.90 18.86 1.82
C SER A 205 9.86 19.15 2.87
N TRP A 206 9.89 20.37 3.40
CA TRP A 206 8.91 20.89 4.35
C TRP A 206 8.67 22.38 4.10
N LYS A 207 7.54 22.88 4.60
CA LYS A 207 7.26 24.32 4.61
C LYS A 207 8.19 25.01 5.61
N TYR A 208 8.94 25.99 5.12
CA TYR A 208 9.93 26.69 5.92
C TYR A 208 9.28 27.66 6.91
N ILE A 209 9.92 27.83 8.06
CA ILE A 209 9.63 28.85 9.05
C ILE A 209 10.84 29.81 9.05
N PRO A 210 10.65 31.12 8.81
CA PRO A 210 11.74 32.07 8.76
C PRO A 210 12.64 32.02 10.00
N ALA A 211 13.95 32.12 9.80
CA ALA A 211 14.97 32.16 10.85
C ALA A 211 15.10 30.91 11.75
N VAL A 212 14.45 29.80 11.39
CA VAL A 212 14.70 28.50 12.03
C VAL A 212 15.92 27.84 11.40
N ASN A 213 16.83 27.37 12.25
CA ASN A 213 17.89 26.44 11.82
C ASN A 213 17.39 25.02 12.07
N TYR A 214 17.17 24.25 11.01
CA TYR A 214 16.64 22.89 11.10
C TYR A 214 17.76 21.88 11.28
N GLU A 215 17.45 20.83 12.02
CA GLU A 215 18.26 19.62 12.09
C GLU A 215 17.38 18.44 11.69
N PHE A 216 17.75 17.81 10.58
CA PHE A 216 17.09 16.63 10.05
C PHE A 216 17.93 15.40 10.39
N GLN A 217 17.33 14.44 11.09
CA GLN A 217 17.92 13.15 11.41
C GLN A 217 17.09 12.01 10.81
N TYR A 218 17.75 10.93 10.43
CA TYR A 218 17.10 9.74 9.91
C TYR A 218 17.75 8.44 10.38
N TRP A 219 16.96 7.37 10.33
CA TRP A 219 17.43 6.01 10.56
C TRP A 219 16.62 5.02 9.72
N TYR A 220 17.25 3.91 9.38
CA TYR A 220 16.59 2.74 8.80
C TYR A 220 17.38 1.49 9.16
N GLU A 221 16.72 0.33 9.09
CA GLU A 221 17.36 -0.95 9.37
C GLU A 221 18.52 -1.21 8.41
N GLY A 222 19.72 -1.38 8.96
CA GLY A 222 20.99 -1.46 8.21
C GLY A 222 21.98 -0.36 8.57
N LEU A 223 21.54 0.71 9.24
CA LEU A 223 22.43 1.70 9.85
C LEU A 223 22.76 1.33 11.29
N ALA A 224 24.05 1.45 11.66
CA ALA A 224 24.50 1.25 13.04
C ALA A 224 23.98 2.32 14.01
N GLU A 225 23.79 3.54 13.52
CA GLU A 225 23.30 4.68 14.29
C GLU A 225 22.46 5.60 13.39
N LYS A 226 21.64 6.46 14.00
CA LYS A 226 20.93 7.51 13.27
C LYS A 226 21.93 8.50 12.66
N LYS A 227 21.60 9.02 11.49
CA LYS A 227 22.45 9.97 10.75
C LYS A 227 21.75 11.31 10.58
N SER A 228 22.53 12.38 10.52
CA SER A 228 22.02 13.70 10.16
C SER A 228 22.02 13.88 8.63
N CYS A 229 21.21 14.81 8.15
CA CYS A 229 21.21 15.17 6.73
C CYS A 229 22.58 15.69 6.29
N ASP A 230 23.10 15.11 5.21
CA ASP A 230 24.40 15.48 4.63
C ASP A 230 24.26 16.72 3.73
N THR A 231 23.20 16.77 2.90
CA THR A 231 22.98 17.82 1.90
C THR A 231 21.62 18.49 2.11
N TYR A 232 21.61 19.64 2.78
CA TYR A 232 20.41 20.44 2.92
C TYR A 232 20.07 21.17 1.63
N ARG A 233 18.81 21.09 1.23
CA ARG A 233 18.26 21.90 0.15
C ARG A 233 17.85 23.26 0.68
N THR A 234 18.28 24.31 -0.01
CA THR A 234 17.95 25.69 0.35
C THR A 234 17.18 26.42 -0.76
N SER A 235 16.18 27.22 -0.36
CA SER A 235 15.51 28.20 -1.22
C SER A 235 15.65 29.57 -0.58
N ASP A 236 16.11 30.58 -1.32
CA ASP A 236 16.37 31.94 -0.81
C ASP A 236 17.20 31.99 0.49
N GLY A 237 18.18 31.09 0.60
CA GLY A 237 19.05 30.97 1.77
C GLY A 237 18.41 30.27 2.99
N MET A 238 17.18 29.78 2.87
CA MET A 238 16.46 29.07 3.93
C MET A 238 16.46 27.56 3.68
N GLN A 239 16.68 26.75 4.72
CA GLN A 239 16.60 25.29 4.62
C GLN A 239 15.15 24.85 4.43
N VAL A 240 14.89 24.16 3.32
CA VAL A 240 13.54 23.70 2.92
C VAL A 240 13.46 22.19 2.67
N GLY A 241 14.58 21.48 2.80
CA GLY A 241 14.64 20.06 2.49
C GLY A 241 15.97 19.39 2.79
N CYS A 242 15.99 18.08 2.58
CA CYS A 242 17.18 17.23 2.66
C CYS A 242 17.25 16.32 1.42
N ASP A 243 18.41 16.30 0.78
CA ASP A 243 18.68 15.52 -0.42
C ASP A 243 19.65 14.37 -0.09
N PHE A 244 19.32 13.17 -0.56
CA PHE A 244 20.07 11.95 -0.29
C PHE A 244 20.64 11.39 -1.59
N GLU A 245 21.95 11.50 -1.74
CA GLU A 245 22.68 10.99 -2.92
C GLU A 245 23.19 9.55 -2.74
N ARG A 246 22.86 8.89 -1.62
CA ARG A 246 23.43 7.58 -1.32
C ARG A 246 22.84 6.51 -2.23
N ASN A 247 23.72 5.89 -3.02
CA ASN A 247 23.41 4.68 -3.77
C ASN A 247 23.03 3.55 -2.81
N GLU A 248 21.84 2.97 -3.06
CA GLU A 248 21.34 1.71 -2.48
C GLU A 248 20.67 1.83 -1.10
N LEU A 249 19.63 2.66 -1.00
CA LEU A 249 18.55 2.31 -0.08
C LEU A 249 17.86 1.06 -0.67
N GLY A 250 17.87 -0.04 0.07
CA GLY A 250 17.19 -1.28 -0.29
C GLY A 250 15.69 -1.11 -0.55
N ARG A 251 15.08 -2.12 -1.18
CA ARG A 251 13.63 -2.18 -1.38
C ARG A 251 12.94 -2.54 -0.06
N HIS A 252 11.75 -2.00 0.17
CA HIS A 252 10.93 -2.26 1.38
C HIS A 252 11.61 -1.81 2.68
N ILE A 253 12.08 -0.56 2.69
CA ILE A 253 12.70 0.05 3.87
C ILE A 253 11.67 0.95 4.57
N GLU A 254 11.46 0.68 5.86
CA GLU A 254 10.90 1.65 6.79
C GLU A 254 11.97 2.69 7.13
N PHE A 255 11.70 3.94 6.78
CA PHE A 255 12.59 5.06 6.93
C PHE A 255 12.03 6.02 7.98
N PHE A 256 12.78 6.17 9.07
CA PHE A 256 12.40 6.96 10.22
C PHE A 256 13.06 8.33 10.12
N VAL A 257 12.29 9.38 10.33
CA VAL A 257 12.74 10.76 10.23
C VAL A 257 12.37 11.50 11.50
N HIS A 258 13.30 12.31 11.98
CA HIS A 258 13.09 13.26 13.06
C HIS A 258 13.62 14.62 12.62
N VAL A 259 12.72 15.61 12.58
CA VAL A 259 13.08 17.00 12.28
C VAL A 259 12.91 17.83 13.54
N THR A 260 13.99 18.49 13.91
CA THR A 260 14.01 19.51 14.97
C THR A 260 14.48 20.83 14.40
N GLY A 261 14.41 21.88 15.21
CA GLY A 261 15.02 23.14 14.86
C GLY A 261 15.03 24.10 16.04
N THR A 262 15.79 25.16 15.88
CA THR A 262 15.92 26.21 16.88
C THR A 262 15.63 27.56 16.25
N LEU A 263 14.70 28.30 16.86
CA LEU A 263 14.42 29.70 16.54
C LEU A 263 15.07 30.57 17.62
N ALA A 264 16.16 31.25 17.26
CA ALA A 264 17.04 31.97 18.17
C ALA A 264 17.57 31.09 19.32
N LEU A 265 16.82 30.95 20.42
CA LEU A 265 17.16 30.11 21.57
C LEU A 265 16.05 29.13 21.98
N ASN A 266 14.89 29.20 21.30
CA ASN A 266 13.75 28.35 21.60
C ASN A 266 13.68 27.19 20.61
N PRO A 267 13.59 25.93 21.08
CA PRO A 267 13.36 24.81 20.19
C PRO A 267 11.96 24.88 19.60
N ILE A 268 11.82 24.52 18.32
CA ILE A 268 10.51 24.27 17.71
C ILE A 268 10.02 22.86 18.06
N ARG A 269 8.74 22.60 17.81
CA ARG A 269 8.13 21.30 18.01
C ARG A 269 8.79 20.24 17.12
N SER A 270 9.34 19.21 17.77
CA SER A 270 9.90 18.04 17.10
C SER A 270 8.83 17.35 16.24
N SER A 271 9.24 16.88 15.07
CA SER A 271 8.36 16.19 14.13
C SER A 271 8.94 14.85 13.71
N TYR A 272 8.18 13.78 13.96
CA TYR A 272 8.56 12.42 13.61
C TYR A 272 7.74 11.90 12.42
N PHE A 273 8.39 11.23 11.48
CA PHE A 273 7.74 10.61 10.33
C PHE A 273 8.28 9.20 10.11
N ILE A 274 7.39 8.29 9.74
CA ILE A 274 7.74 6.94 9.31
C ILE A 274 7.28 6.82 7.87
N LEU A 275 8.20 6.47 6.99
CA LEU A 275 7.97 6.39 5.55
C LEU A 275 8.33 5.00 5.06
N ASN A 276 7.47 4.43 4.23
CA ASN A 276 7.79 3.25 3.45
C ASN A 276 8.37 3.70 2.11
N LEU A 277 9.68 3.52 1.89
CA LEU A 277 10.36 4.08 0.71
C LEU A 277 9.77 3.62 -0.62
N GLN A 278 9.25 2.39 -0.69
CA GLN A 278 8.58 1.85 -1.87
C GLN A 278 7.28 2.60 -2.20
N ASP A 279 6.58 3.13 -1.20
CA ASP A 279 5.27 3.76 -1.33
C ASP A 279 5.36 5.25 -1.74
N ILE A 280 6.57 5.81 -1.78
CA ILE A 280 6.84 7.21 -2.13
C ILE A 280 7.70 7.35 -3.39
N VAL A 281 7.75 6.31 -4.23
CA VAL A 281 8.53 6.33 -5.48
C VAL A 281 7.85 7.18 -6.54
N LYS A 282 8.63 8.05 -7.20
CA LYS A 282 8.24 8.78 -8.41
C LYS A 282 9.12 8.33 -9.58
N PRO A 283 8.62 7.49 -10.51
CA PRO A 283 9.38 7.12 -11.70
C PRO A 283 9.72 8.34 -12.58
N ALA A 284 10.73 8.21 -13.43
CA ALA A 284 10.97 9.16 -14.51
C ALA A 284 9.81 9.11 -15.53
N ALA A 285 9.69 10.14 -16.35
CA ALA A 285 8.75 10.12 -17.47
C ALA A 285 9.22 9.10 -18.53
N PRO A 286 8.32 8.36 -19.18
CA PRO A 286 8.64 7.59 -20.37
C PRO A 286 9.19 8.49 -21.48
N GLU A 287 10.18 8.00 -22.22
CA GLU A 287 10.80 8.70 -23.35
C GLU A 287 10.44 8.03 -24.68
N GLU A 288 10.67 8.74 -25.79
CA GLU A 288 10.54 8.21 -27.16
C GLU A 288 9.19 7.53 -27.47
N VAL A 289 8.08 8.24 -27.23
CA VAL A 289 6.75 7.75 -27.61
C VAL A 289 6.64 7.74 -29.14
N ALA A 290 6.61 6.54 -29.72
CA ALA A 290 6.43 6.31 -31.15
C ALA A 290 4.98 5.97 -31.47
N ILE A 291 4.51 6.47 -32.62
CA ILE A 291 3.16 6.22 -33.14
C ILE A 291 3.30 5.59 -34.52
N SER A 292 2.70 4.44 -34.72
CA SER A 292 2.60 3.77 -36.02
C SER A 292 1.15 3.37 -36.32
N VAL A 293 0.83 3.18 -37.59
CA VAL A 293 -0.53 2.81 -38.03
C VAL A 293 -0.51 1.36 -38.48
N SER A 294 -1.43 0.56 -37.94
CA SER A 294 -1.59 -0.84 -38.32
C SER A 294 -2.23 -1.00 -39.70
N THR A 295 -2.24 -2.22 -40.23
CA THR A 295 -2.99 -2.55 -41.45
C THR A 295 -4.50 -2.45 -41.29
N THR A 296 -5.00 -2.38 -40.05
CA THR A 296 -6.42 -2.24 -39.68
C THR A 296 -6.79 -0.80 -39.29
N ASP A 297 -5.93 0.18 -39.56
CA ASP A 297 -6.09 1.60 -39.21
C ASP A 297 -6.14 1.88 -37.70
N GLU A 298 -5.49 1.02 -36.91
CA GLU A 298 -5.28 1.23 -35.46
C GLU A 298 -3.98 1.97 -35.20
N MET A 299 -3.98 2.87 -34.22
CA MET A 299 -2.79 3.58 -33.75
C MET A 299 -2.04 2.70 -32.76
N ILE A 300 -0.89 2.18 -33.16
CA ILE A 300 0.03 1.42 -32.30
C ILE A 300 0.99 2.41 -31.66
N LEU A 301 0.94 2.47 -30.33
CA LEU A 301 1.80 3.32 -29.51
C LEU A 301 2.84 2.44 -28.83
N GLU A 302 4.10 2.84 -28.91
CA GLU A 302 5.23 2.18 -28.27
C GLU A 302 6.08 3.24 -27.58
N TRP A 303 6.62 2.95 -26.40
CA TRP A 303 7.48 3.88 -25.66
C TRP A 303 8.62 3.16 -24.98
N GLN A 304 9.70 3.89 -24.69
CA GLN A 304 10.77 3.36 -23.88
C GLN A 304 10.39 3.39 -22.40
N THR A 305 10.84 2.38 -21.67
CA THR A 305 10.70 2.31 -20.22
C THR A 305 11.43 3.49 -19.57
N PRO A 306 10.86 4.13 -18.53
CA PRO A 306 11.50 5.22 -17.81
C PRO A 306 12.93 4.88 -17.36
N LYS A 307 13.83 5.85 -17.45
CA LYS A 307 15.18 5.75 -16.88
C LYS A 307 15.13 5.60 -15.36
N GLY A 308 16.16 4.97 -14.81
CA GLY A 308 16.33 4.76 -13.37
C GLY A 308 16.31 3.28 -13.00
N ARG A 309 16.04 3.00 -11.72
CA ARG A 309 16.13 1.64 -11.15
C ARG A 309 14.79 0.97 -10.92
N VAL A 310 13.69 1.58 -11.37
CA VAL A 310 12.36 0.97 -11.26
C VAL A 310 12.25 -0.19 -12.26
N PRO A 311 12.10 -1.45 -11.80
CA PRO A 311 11.96 -2.60 -12.66
C PRO A 311 10.68 -2.51 -13.50
N ILE A 312 10.76 -3.02 -14.73
CA ILE A 312 9.66 -2.94 -15.71
C ILE A 312 8.38 -3.58 -15.18
N GLN A 313 8.49 -4.73 -14.48
CA GLN A 313 7.35 -5.42 -13.88
C GLN A 313 6.67 -4.65 -12.74
N CYS A 314 7.33 -3.63 -12.19
CA CYS A 314 6.78 -2.76 -11.17
C CYS A 314 6.08 -1.53 -11.75
N LEU A 315 6.08 -1.33 -13.06
CA LEU A 315 5.46 -0.16 -13.67
C LEU A 315 4.01 -0.44 -14.10
N ILE A 316 3.22 0.62 -14.08
CA ILE A 316 1.95 0.74 -14.78
C ILE A 316 1.96 2.09 -15.51
N TYR A 317 1.45 2.09 -16.73
CA TYR A 317 1.41 3.26 -17.59
C TYR A 317 -0.01 3.81 -17.68
N GLU A 318 -0.08 5.13 -17.83
CA GLU A 318 -1.29 5.84 -18.18
C GLU A 318 -1.01 6.62 -19.46
N ILE A 319 -1.84 6.36 -20.46
CA ILE A 319 -1.77 6.91 -21.79
C ILE A 319 -2.93 7.88 -21.92
N GLU A 320 -2.61 9.14 -22.20
CA GLU A 320 -3.60 10.12 -22.60
C GLU A 320 -3.55 10.28 -24.11
N SER A 321 -4.69 10.16 -24.78
CA SER A 321 -4.78 10.26 -26.23
C SER A 321 -5.97 11.09 -26.68
N LYS A 322 -5.83 11.81 -27.79
CA LYS A 322 -6.92 12.55 -28.43
C LYS A 322 -6.78 12.53 -29.95
N ASP A 323 -7.92 12.57 -30.61
CA ASP A 323 -8.04 12.80 -32.05
C ASP A 323 -8.51 14.25 -32.31
N ASP A 324 -8.67 14.67 -33.57
CA ASP A 324 -8.88 16.08 -33.97
C ASP A 324 -10.02 16.79 -33.24
N TYR A 325 -11.11 16.07 -33.00
CA TYR A 325 -12.35 16.60 -32.42
C TYR A 325 -12.67 15.98 -31.05
N GLY A 326 -11.79 15.12 -30.56
CA GLY A 326 -11.99 14.36 -29.34
C GLY A 326 -11.51 15.09 -28.09
N VAL A 327 -12.09 14.67 -26.98
CA VAL A 327 -11.56 14.97 -25.65
C VAL A 327 -10.44 13.97 -25.34
N TRP A 328 -9.49 14.38 -24.50
CA TRP A 328 -8.48 13.49 -23.96
C TRP A 328 -9.11 12.25 -23.31
N LYS A 329 -8.71 11.07 -23.78
CA LYS A 329 -9.11 9.77 -23.27
C LYS A 329 -7.92 9.14 -22.54
N ILE A 330 -8.21 8.50 -21.42
CA ILE A 330 -7.22 7.82 -20.60
C ILE A 330 -7.32 6.31 -20.79
N THR A 331 -6.19 5.67 -21.03
CA THR A 331 -6.03 4.22 -21.06
C THR A 331 -4.91 3.82 -20.12
N LYS A 332 -5.05 2.70 -19.42
CA LYS A 332 -4.01 2.19 -18.51
C LYS A 332 -3.49 0.86 -19.03
N GLU A 333 -2.17 0.70 -19.01
CA GLU A 333 -1.51 -0.47 -19.57
C GLU A 333 -0.32 -0.89 -18.70
N ARG A 334 0.07 -2.16 -18.73
CA ARG A 334 1.26 -2.67 -18.04
C ARG A 334 2.44 -2.84 -18.99
N GLU A 335 2.15 -3.13 -20.25
CA GLU A 335 3.15 -3.24 -21.30
C GLU A 335 3.52 -1.87 -21.86
N SER A 336 4.72 -1.75 -22.45
CA SER A 336 5.19 -0.52 -23.07
C SER A 336 4.66 -0.33 -24.50
N ARG A 337 3.46 -0.88 -24.76
CA ARG A 337 2.81 -0.94 -26.07
C ARG A 337 1.29 -1.00 -25.91
N VAL A 338 0.55 -0.26 -26.72
CA VAL A 338 -0.93 -0.35 -26.78
C VAL A 338 -1.44 -0.03 -28.17
N SER A 339 -2.55 -0.63 -28.59
CA SER A 339 -3.30 -0.22 -29.79
C SER A 339 -4.53 0.59 -29.40
N ILE A 340 -4.73 1.74 -30.06
CA ILE A 340 -5.87 2.64 -29.85
C ILE A 340 -6.58 2.89 -31.18
N ILE A 341 -7.90 2.75 -31.19
CA ILE A 341 -8.73 3.05 -32.36
C ILE A 341 -9.02 4.55 -32.41
N LYS A 342 -8.61 5.19 -33.52
CA LYS A 342 -8.91 6.61 -33.83
C LYS A 342 -10.30 6.72 -34.47
N SER A 343 -10.96 7.87 -34.34
CA SER A 343 -12.14 8.17 -35.17
C SER A 343 -11.80 8.17 -36.67
N ASN A 344 -12.67 7.59 -37.50
CA ASN A 344 -12.49 7.48 -38.96
C ASN A 344 -12.31 8.85 -39.65
N SER A 345 -12.89 9.91 -39.10
CA SER A 345 -12.83 11.26 -39.67
C SER A 345 -11.64 12.10 -39.21
N SER A 346 -10.78 11.56 -38.34
CA SER A 346 -9.66 12.33 -37.77
C SER A 346 -8.40 12.19 -38.61
N HIS A 347 -7.72 13.29 -38.89
CA HIS A 347 -6.44 13.36 -39.58
C HIS A 347 -5.27 13.51 -38.61
N ILE A 348 -5.52 13.85 -37.34
CA ILE A 348 -4.49 13.97 -36.31
C ILE A 348 -4.79 13.01 -35.15
N PHE A 349 -3.73 12.47 -34.57
CA PHE A 349 -3.79 11.71 -33.32
C PHE A 349 -2.63 12.13 -32.43
N CYS A 350 -2.91 12.63 -31.24
CA CYS A 350 -1.90 13.06 -30.28
C CYS A 350 -1.95 12.20 -29.02
N THR A 351 -0.79 11.90 -28.46
CA THR A 351 -0.68 11.13 -27.22
C THR A 351 0.47 11.59 -26.34
N ARG A 352 0.36 11.30 -25.04
CA ARG A 352 1.43 11.39 -24.04
C ARG A 352 1.26 10.25 -23.04
N VAL A 353 2.37 9.79 -22.47
CA VAL A 353 2.41 8.63 -21.57
C VAL A 353 3.09 9.04 -20.27
N ARG A 354 2.60 8.53 -19.14
CA ARG A 354 3.26 8.63 -17.83
C ARG A 354 3.27 7.27 -17.13
N ALA A 355 4.15 7.12 -16.15
CA ALA A 355 4.34 5.87 -15.43
C ALA A 355 4.14 6.05 -13.92
N LYS A 356 3.74 4.99 -13.24
CA LYS A 356 3.66 4.90 -11.78
C LYS A 356 4.07 3.49 -11.32
N VAL A 357 4.55 3.36 -10.09
CA VAL A 357 4.76 2.04 -9.48
C VAL A 357 3.42 1.37 -9.19
N ASN A 358 3.28 0.13 -9.62
CA ASN A 358 2.05 -0.64 -9.48
C ASN A 358 1.92 -1.31 -8.10
N MET A 359 0.70 -1.75 -7.79
CA MET A 359 0.34 -2.32 -6.48
C MET A 359 1.05 -3.63 -6.12
N ILE A 360 1.75 -4.26 -7.07
CA ILE A 360 2.52 -5.49 -6.79
C ILE A 360 3.83 -5.13 -6.06
N CYS A 361 4.39 -3.97 -6.36
CA CYS A 361 5.67 -3.54 -5.80
C CYS A 361 5.55 -2.48 -4.69
N ALA A 362 4.44 -1.73 -4.64
CA ALA A 362 4.19 -0.72 -3.62
C ALA A 362 2.70 -0.47 -3.45
N ASN A 363 2.24 -0.24 -2.21
CA ASN A 363 0.84 0.09 -1.93
C ASN A 363 0.46 1.47 -2.48
N ASN A 364 1.42 2.38 -2.55
CA ASN A 364 1.23 3.71 -3.11
C ASN A 364 2.42 4.15 -3.99
N GLY A 365 2.33 5.36 -4.55
CA GLY A 365 3.42 5.97 -5.31
C GLY A 365 2.96 7.19 -6.08
N PHE A 366 3.92 7.93 -6.63
CA PHE A 366 3.66 9.11 -7.44
C PHE A 366 3.61 8.75 -8.92
N TRP A 367 2.77 9.46 -9.66
CA TRP A 367 2.86 9.49 -11.12
C TRP A 367 4.11 10.26 -11.54
N SER A 368 4.78 9.78 -12.58
CA SER A 368 5.80 10.55 -13.27
C SER A 368 5.19 11.79 -13.91
N GLU A 369 6.06 12.71 -14.33
CA GLU A 369 5.65 13.70 -15.33
C GLU A 369 5.18 12.99 -16.60
N TRP A 370 4.36 13.69 -17.38
CA TRP A 370 3.99 13.24 -18.71
C TRP A 370 5.19 13.28 -19.65
N SER A 371 5.27 12.31 -20.55
CA SER A 371 6.15 12.40 -21.72
C SER A 371 5.78 13.64 -22.54
N PRO A 372 6.72 14.15 -23.36
CA PRO A 372 6.37 15.11 -24.40
C PRO A 372 5.20 14.59 -25.26
N GLN A 373 4.32 15.50 -25.65
CA GLN A 373 3.20 15.16 -26.52
C GLN A 373 3.72 14.81 -27.92
N THR A 374 3.38 13.63 -28.41
CA THR A 374 3.69 13.20 -29.77
C THR A 374 2.41 13.15 -30.59
N CYS A 375 2.45 13.67 -31.81
CA CYS A 375 1.29 13.68 -32.69
C CYS A 375 1.64 13.04 -34.04
N TRP A 376 0.79 12.10 -34.45
CA TRP A 376 0.73 11.59 -35.81
C TRP A 376 -0.24 12.44 -36.63
N LYS A 377 0.11 12.69 -37.89
CA LYS A 377 -0.73 13.37 -38.87
C LYS A 377 -0.82 12.52 -40.12
N GLU A 378 -2.03 12.39 -40.65
CA GLU A 378 -2.25 11.65 -41.87
C GLU A 378 -1.46 12.30 -43.02
N PRO A 379 -0.66 11.51 -43.76
CA PRO A 379 0.05 12.04 -44.91
C PRO A 379 -0.95 12.52 -45.97
N PRO A 380 -0.64 13.61 -46.70
CA PRO A 380 -1.52 14.12 -47.73
C PRO A 380 -1.81 13.01 -48.76
N THR A 381 -3.10 12.80 -49.05
CA THR A 381 -3.53 11.73 -49.93
C THR A 381 -2.94 11.90 -51.33
N LYS A 382 -2.41 10.81 -51.90
CA LYS A 382 -1.89 10.78 -53.29
C LYS A 382 -2.97 11.11 -54.33
N TYR A 383 -4.25 11.15 -53.95
CA TYR A 383 -5.32 11.59 -54.84
C TYR A 383 -5.14 13.03 -55.31
N SER A 384 -4.62 13.93 -54.46
CA SER A 384 -4.33 15.31 -54.87
C SER A 384 -3.26 15.38 -55.97
N SER A 385 -2.22 14.56 -55.88
CA SER A 385 -1.18 14.51 -56.91
C SER A 385 -1.65 13.82 -58.19
N VAL A 386 -2.44 12.74 -58.11
CA VAL A 386 -3.06 12.12 -59.29
C VAL A 386 -3.98 13.10 -60.02
N LEU A 387 -4.81 13.85 -59.29
CA LEU A 387 -5.71 14.84 -59.88
C LEU A 387 -4.92 15.98 -60.53
N LEU A 388 -3.82 16.41 -59.90
CA LEU A 388 -2.88 17.38 -60.49
C LEU A 388 -2.24 16.85 -61.78
N TYR A 389 -1.77 15.60 -61.80
CA TYR A 389 -1.22 14.98 -63.01
C TYR A 389 -2.27 14.82 -64.11
N CYS A 390 -3.53 14.50 -63.76
CA CYS A 390 -4.65 14.44 -64.70
C CYS A 390 -4.96 15.82 -65.30
N VAL A 391 -4.92 16.89 -64.50
CA VAL A 391 -5.15 18.27 -64.96
C VAL A 391 -3.99 18.74 -65.84
N ILE A 392 -2.74 18.44 -65.49
CA ILE A 392 -1.59 18.77 -66.34
C ILE A 392 -1.66 18.00 -67.66
N GLY A 393 -2.00 16.70 -67.61
CA GLY A 393 -2.16 15.86 -68.79
C GLY A 393 -3.26 16.37 -69.74
N SER A 394 -4.40 16.81 -69.20
CA SER A 394 -5.49 17.37 -70.00
C SER A 394 -5.13 18.71 -70.65
N LEU A 395 -4.41 19.58 -69.95
CA LEU A 395 -3.90 20.85 -70.50
C LEU A 395 -2.92 20.63 -71.66
N ILE A 396 -2.00 19.67 -71.53
CA ILE A 396 -1.04 19.32 -72.59
C ILE A 396 -1.78 18.79 -73.82
N LEU A 397 -2.79 17.93 -73.63
CA LEU A 397 -3.61 17.40 -74.71
C LEU A 397 -4.32 18.53 -75.47
N VAL A 398 -4.94 19.48 -74.76
CA VAL A 398 -5.62 20.64 -75.36
C VAL A 398 -4.64 21.48 -76.16
N MET A 399 -3.45 21.76 -75.63
CA MET A 399 -2.42 22.52 -76.35
C MET A 399 -1.95 21.81 -77.63
N PHE A 400 -1.80 20.49 -77.60
CA PHE A 400 -1.49 19.69 -78.78
C PHE A 400 -2.59 19.76 -79.84
N LEU A 401 -3.85 19.64 -79.43
CA LEU A 401 -5.00 19.75 -80.34
C LEU A 401 -5.08 21.15 -80.97
N CYS A 402 -4.86 22.21 -80.18
CA CYS A 402 -4.79 23.59 -80.69
C CYS A 402 -3.64 23.77 -81.69
N ALA A 403 -2.45 23.24 -81.40
CA ALA A 403 -1.31 23.31 -82.31
C ALA A 403 -1.60 22.60 -83.64
N ILE A 404 -2.22 21.42 -83.59
CA ILE A 404 -2.64 20.69 -84.80
C ILE A 404 -3.66 21.50 -85.59
N ALA A 405 -4.67 22.09 -84.94
CA ALA A 405 -5.65 22.95 -85.60
C ALA A 405 -5.00 24.15 -86.30
N VAL A 406 -4.05 24.82 -85.64
CA VAL A 406 -3.28 25.93 -86.24
C VAL A 406 -2.46 25.45 -87.44
N LEU A 407 -1.80 24.29 -87.35
CA LEU A 407 -1.04 23.71 -88.47
C LEU A 407 -1.95 23.36 -89.65
N VAL A 408 -3.15 22.85 -89.41
CA VAL A 408 -4.16 22.60 -90.44
C VAL A 408 -4.59 23.91 -91.09
N VAL A 409 -4.88 24.96 -90.32
CA VAL A 409 -5.22 26.29 -90.85
C VAL A 409 -4.08 26.91 -91.67
N ILE A 410 -2.83 26.75 -91.23
CA ILE A 410 -1.66 27.22 -92.00
C ILE A 410 -1.52 26.43 -93.29
N LYS A 411 -1.69 25.10 -93.25
CA LYS A 411 -1.64 24.24 -94.44
C LYS A 411 -2.75 24.58 -95.42
N THR A 412 -3.99 24.77 -94.96
CA THR A 412 -5.11 25.16 -95.83
C THR A 412 -4.88 26.56 -96.40
N LYS A 413 -4.45 27.54 -95.59
CA LYS A 413 -4.09 28.89 -96.09
C LYS A 413 -2.97 28.84 -97.13
N ARG A 414 -1.91 28.06 -96.91
CA ARG A 414 -0.83 27.84 -97.90
C ARG A 414 -1.33 27.18 -99.17
N HIS A 415 -2.21 26.18 -99.06
CA HIS A 415 -2.81 25.51 -100.21
C HIS A 415 -3.69 26.48 -101.03
N TRP A 416 -4.57 27.25 -100.38
CA TRP A 416 -5.40 28.26 -101.04
C TRP A 416 -4.56 29.39 -101.66
N SER A 417 -3.50 29.85 -100.98
CA SER A 417 -2.57 30.83 -101.51
C SER A 417 -1.84 30.33 -102.78
N LYS A 418 -1.34 29.08 -102.77
CA LYS A 418 -0.75 28.45 -103.96
C LYS A 418 -1.77 28.31 -105.11
N LYS A 419 -3.01 27.94 -104.79
CA LYS A 419 -4.09 27.83 -105.80
C LYS A 419 -4.40 29.18 -106.44
N LEU A 420 -4.48 30.25 -105.64
CA LEU A 420 -4.68 31.63 -106.13
C LEU A 420 -3.49 32.11 -106.97
N GLN A 421 -2.25 31.85 -106.55
CA GLN A 421 -1.06 32.18 -107.35
C GLN A 421 -1.04 31.45 -108.70
N ASN A 422 -1.45 30.18 -108.74
CA ASN A 422 -1.53 29.43 -110.00
C ASN A 422 -2.61 30.01 -110.93
N GLN A 423 -3.77 30.39 -110.40
CA GLN A 423 -4.82 31.04 -111.20
C GLN A 423 -4.38 32.42 -111.73
N ALA A 424 -3.68 33.21 -110.91
CA ALA A 424 -3.11 34.48 -111.36
C ALA A 424 -2.08 34.29 -112.48
N LYS A 425 -1.22 33.26 -112.39
CA LYS A 425 -0.26 32.94 -113.47
C LYS A 425 -0.97 32.57 -114.77
N VAL A 426 -2.03 31.77 -114.72
CA VAL A 426 -2.81 31.39 -115.91
C VAL A 426 -3.42 32.63 -116.58
N LEU A 427 -3.98 33.56 -115.81
CA LEU A 427 -4.52 34.82 -116.34
C LEU A 427 -3.44 35.71 -117.00
N VAL A 428 -2.24 35.78 -116.41
CA VAL A 428 -1.12 36.52 -117.02
C VAL A 428 -0.69 35.89 -118.34
N TYR A 429 -0.61 34.55 -118.42
CA TYR A 429 -0.29 33.86 -119.67
C TYR A 429 -1.36 34.07 -120.75
N GLU A 430 -2.65 34.10 -120.39
CA GLU A 430 -3.71 34.43 -121.36
C GLU A 430 -3.66 35.89 -121.83
N MET A 431 -3.29 36.83 -120.96
CA MET A 431 -3.10 38.24 -121.34
C MET A 431 -1.87 38.45 -122.24
N GLU A 432 -0.76 37.75 -121.98
CA GLU A 432 0.42 37.79 -122.86
C GLU A 432 0.14 37.15 -124.22
N ALA A 433 -0.63 36.06 -124.28
CA ALA A 433 -1.07 35.45 -125.52
C ALA A 433 -1.99 36.37 -126.34
N ALA A 434 -2.85 37.16 -125.69
CA ALA A 434 -3.72 38.14 -126.35
C ALA A 434 -2.95 39.35 -126.91
N ASN A 435 -1.86 39.77 -126.26
CA ASN A 435 -1.03 40.89 -126.72
C ASN A 435 -0.08 40.55 -127.87
N MET A 436 0.19 39.27 -128.15
CA MET A 436 1.00 38.84 -129.31
C MET A 436 0.18 38.67 -130.61
N LEU A 437 -1.13 38.96 -130.57
CA LEU A 437 -2.05 38.85 -131.71
C LEU A 437 -2.44 40.21 -132.31
N HIS A 438 -1.73 41.30 -131.98
CA HIS A 438 -2.03 42.66 -132.44
C HIS A 438 -0.97 43.27 -133.35
#